data_AF-A0A7L3LDH3-F1
#
_entry.id   AF-A0A7L3LDH3-F1
#
_cell.length_a   1.000
_cell.length_b   1.000
_cell.length_c   1.000
_cell.angle_alpha   90.00
_cell.angle_beta   90.00
_cell.angle_gamma   90.00
#
_symmetry.space_group_name_H-M   'P 1'
#
loop_
_entity.id
_entity.type
_entity.pdbx_description
1 polymer ?
#
loop_
_entity_poly.entity_id
_entity_poly.type
_entity_poly.pdbx_seq_one_letter_code
_entity_poly.pdbx_strand_id
1 'polypeptide(L)'
;RIYRYQTHDYAFSSNEKLLHALGGNDFTLMLNQSIHEVMQKAGFSQKFLNEVVCPAMRVNYGQGLNINSFVGAVSLAGVESGLWSVKGGNKLVCSGLLYSAKADFIPATVVSIEPKSRPRSSGDPLKFYHITYNTSSGLTGDTYDMVVIAAPLGRKMANITFKNFDPPIPEFPNPYHQTITTLVHGRLNSSFFGYQDPSSFHLGAIFTTENPKLFINSLGVVSPVEATTKEGPGASPSPVWKIFSEEELSKEQLNLLFSSYDSVKSKKWLAYPHYVPPEKCPPIVLHDHLYYLNGLERAASAMEMSAIAAKNVALLAFHRWHGHTDHLDQEDLHEKLKTEL
;
A
#
# COMPACT_ATOMS: atom_id res chain seq x y z
N ARG A 1 -13.06 6.70 12.52
CA ARG A 1 -12.56 7.60 13.59
C ARG A 1 -11.55 8.60 13.03
N ILE A 2 -10.48 8.13 12.37
CA ILE A 2 -9.42 9.01 11.84
C ILE A 2 -9.91 10.15 10.94
N TYR A 3 -10.87 9.93 10.05
CA TYR A 3 -11.35 11.02 9.19
C TYR A 3 -11.99 12.15 9.97
N ARG A 4 -12.61 11.88 11.13
CA ARG A 4 -13.15 12.95 11.99
C ARG A 4 -12.02 13.80 12.56
N TYR A 5 -10.98 13.17 13.11
CA TYR A 5 -9.77 13.86 13.56
C TYR A 5 -9.20 14.74 12.43
N GLN A 6 -8.95 14.15 11.26
CA GLN A 6 -8.38 14.87 10.13
C GLN A 6 -9.32 15.91 9.49
N THR A 7 -10.63 15.88 9.75
CA THR A 7 -11.58 16.91 9.29
C THR A 7 -11.62 18.10 10.25
N HIS A 8 -11.23 17.90 11.51
CA HIS A 8 -11.02 18.96 12.51
C HIS A 8 -9.52 19.28 12.66
N ASP A 9 -8.77 19.06 11.58
CA ASP A 9 -7.34 19.35 11.45
C ASP A 9 -6.41 18.67 12.46
N TYR A 10 -6.82 17.64 13.20
CA TYR A 10 -5.91 16.92 14.08
C TYR A 10 -4.92 16.04 13.31
N ALA A 11 -3.67 16.00 13.79
CA ALA A 11 -2.59 15.20 13.23
C ALA A 11 -1.77 14.48 14.29
N PHE A 12 -1.04 13.45 13.86
CA PHE A 12 -0.29 12.54 14.72
C PHE A 12 1.19 12.47 14.31
N SER A 13 2.08 12.54 15.29
CA SER A 13 3.54 12.59 15.10
C SER A 13 4.19 11.21 14.91
N SER A 14 3.48 10.12 15.22
CA SER A 14 3.92 8.75 15.00
C SER A 14 2.85 7.88 14.37
N ASN A 15 3.28 6.80 13.71
CA ASN A 15 2.39 5.84 13.09
C ASN A 15 1.58 5.07 14.15
N GLU A 16 2.15 4.80 15.32
CA GLU A 16 1.46 4.15 16.43
C GLU A 16 0.33 5.02 16.99
N LYS A 17 0.56 6.34 17.16
CA LYS A 17 -0.48 7.27 17.58
C LYS A 17 -1.59 7.40 16.52
N LEU A 18 -1.21 7.44 15.24
CA LEU A 18 -2.16 7.44 14.13
C LEU A 18 -3.04 6.18 14.11
N LEU A 19 -2.44 5.00 14.33
CA LEU A 19 -3.16 3.73 14.45
C LEU A 19 -4.04 3.67 15.70
N HIS A 20 -3.58 4.22 16.82
CA HIS A 20 -4.39 4.36 18.01
C HIS A 20 -5.61 5.28 17.74
N ALA A 21 -5.45 6.39 17.01
CA ALA A 21 -6.58 7.24 16.64
C ALA A 21 -7.55 6.57 15.65
N LEU A 22 -7.09 5.60 14.86
CA LEU A 22 -7.90 4.78 13.96
C LEU A 22 -8.84 3.85 14.73
N GLY A 23 -8.33 3.10 15.71
CA GLY A 23 -9.08 2.02 16.36
C GLY A 23 -8.71 1.71 17.82
N GLY A 24 -8.02 2.60 18.50
CA GLY A 24 -7.59 2.45 19.89
C GLY A 24 -6.44 1.47 20.07
N ASN A 25 -6.25 1.01 21.31
CA ASN A 25 -5.21 0.04 21.67
C ASN A 25 -5.32 -1.30 20.92
N ASP A 26 -6.52 -1.68 20.49
CA ASP A 26 -6.71 -2.93 19.74
C ASP A 26 -5.94 -2.89 18.41
N PHE A 27 -5.93 -1.75 17.72
CA PHE A 27 -5.24 -1.62 16.42
C PHE A 27 -3.72 -1.59 16.58
N THR A 28 -3.20 -1.03 17.67
CA THR A 28 -1.76 -1.07 17.94
C THR A 28 -1.32 -2.48 18.37
N LEU A 29 -2.13 -3.20 19.13
CA LEU A 29 -1.88 -4.60 19.51
C LEU A 29 -1.87 -5.54 18.30
N MET A 30 -2.69 -5.28 17.29
CA MET A 30 -2.73 -6.06 16.05
C MET A 30 -1.41 -6.05 15.26
N LEU A 31 -0.50 -5.10 15.50
CA LEU A 31 0.84 -5.10 14.92
C LEU A 31 1.75 -6.19 15.51
N ASN A 32 1.42 -6.67 16.71
CA ASN A 32 2.26 -7.58 17.49
C ASN A 32 1.80 -9.03 17.45
N GLN A 33 0.69 -9.32 16.77
CA GLN A 33 0.10 -10.65 16.69
C GLN A 33 -0.23 -10.99 15.25
N SER A 34 -0.12 -12.27 14.90
CA SER A 34 -0.54 -12.74 13.58
C SER A 34 -2.06 -12.77 13.45
N ILE A 35 -2.57 -12.64 12.23
CA ILE A 35 -4.01 -12.82 11.96
C ILE A 35 -4.48 -14.23 12.35
N HIS A 36 -3.61 -15.24 12.21
CA HIS A 36 -3.86 -16.60 12.69
C HIS A 36 -4.20 -16.64 14.18
N GLU A 37 -3.32 -16.09 15.03
CA GLU A 37 -3.49 -16.10 16.48
C GLU A 37 -4.72 -15.32 16.92
N VAL A 38 -4.95 -14.13 16.34
CA VAL A 38 -6.09 -13.27 16.70
C VAL A 38 -7.40 -13.94 16.35
N MET A 39 -7.52 -14.53 15.15
CA MET A 39 -8.76 -15.19 14.74
C MET A 39 -8.98 -16.54 15.45
N GLN A 40 -7.92 -17.30 15.75
CA GLN A 40 -8.07 -18.50 16.58
C GLN A 40 -8.58 -18.15 17.98
N LYS A 41 -8.03 -17.10 18.62
CA LYS A 41 -8.51 -16.62 19.93
C LYS A 41 -9.95 -16.13 19.88
N ALA A 42 -10.39 -15.58 18.75
CA ALA A 42 -11.78 -15.19 18.50
C ALA A 42 -12.72 -16.38 18.21
N GLY A 43 -12.22 -17.62 18.18
CA GLY A 43 -13.02 -18.84 18.04
C GLY A 43 -13.21 -19.33 16.60
N PHE A 44 -12.51 -18.76 15.62
CA PHE A 44 -12.56 -19.25 14.23
C PHE A 44 -11.83 -20.58 14.08
N SER A 45 -12.43 -21.51 13.32
CA SER A 45 -11.83 -22.83 13.09
C SER A 45 -10.61 -22.76 12.17
N GLN A 46 -9.64 -23.66 12.35
CA GLN A 46 -8.47 -23.76 11.47
C GLN A 46 -8.88 -23.96 10.00
N LYS A 47 -9.99 -24.69 9.76
CA LYS A 47 -10.52 -24.91 8.42
C LYS A 47 -10.94 -23.59 7.76
N PHE A 48 -11.67 -22.74 8.48
CA PHE A 48 -12.05 -21.43 7.97
C PHE A 48 -10.81 -20.55 7.69
N LEU A 49 -9.82 -20.58 8.57
CA LEU A 49 -8.58 -19.84 8.37
C LEU A 49 -7.83 -20.30 7.11
N ASN A 50 -7.72 -21.61 6.90
CA ASN A 50 -7.00 -22.16 5.75
C ASN A 50 -7.76 -22.02 4.43
N GLU A 51 -9.08 -22.17 4.43
CA GLU A 51 -9.90 -22.24 3.21
C GLU A 51 -10.51 -20.90 2.81
N VAL A 52 -10.59 -19.92 3.72
CA VAL A 52 -11.22 -18.61 3.45
C VAL A 52 -10.24 -17.45 3.69
N VAL A 53 -9.62 -17.40 4.87
CA VAL A 53 -8.76 -16.26 5.25
C VAL A 53 -7.43 -16.29 4.49
N CYS A 54 -6.77 -17.46 4.43
CA CYS A 54 -5.48 -17.62 3.77
C CYS A 54 -5.55 -17.25 2.26
N PRO A 55 -6.55 -17.72 1.48
CA PRO A 55 -6.69 -17.29 0.10
C PRO A 55 -6.86 -15.78 -0.08
N ALA A 56 -7.62 -15.12 0.80
CA ALA A 56 -7.74 -13.66 0.79
C ALA A 56 -6.38 -12.97 1.06
N MET A 57 -5.60 -13.47 2.02
CA MET A 57 -4.26 -12.94 2.30
C MET A 57 -3.33 -13.12 1.10
N ARG A 58 -3.37 -14.28 0.44
CA ARG A 58 -2.51 -14.56 -0.72
C ARG A 58 -2.86 -13.71 -1.94
N VAL A 59 -4.15 -13.41 -2.15
CA VAL A 59 -4.60 -12.50 -3.22
C VAL A 59 -4.12 -11.06 -2.99
N ASN A 60 -4.26 -10.56 -1.77
CA ASN A 60 -4.04 -9.14 -1.48
C ASN A 60 -2.59 -8.82 -1.10
N TYR A 61 -1.92 -9.75 -0.42
CA TYR A 61 -0.60 -9.57 0.19
C TYR A 61 0.38 -10.72 -0.09
N GLY A 62 0.04 -11.71 -0.94
CA GLY A 62 0.98 -12.78 -1.33
C GLY A 62 1.58 -13.58 -0.16
N GLN A 63 1.03 -13.43 1.04
CA GLN A 63 1.48 -14.05 2.28
C GLN A 63 0.37 -14.90 2.89
N GLY A 64 0.76 -15.85 3.74
CA GLY A 64 -0.14 -16.69 4.51
C GLY A 64 -0.68 -16.00 5.77
N LEU A 65 -1.08 -16.82 6.74
CA LEU A 65 -1.77 -16.36 7.96
C LEU A 65 -0.84 -15.78 9.03
N ASN A 66 0.48 -15.78 8.79
CA ASN A 66 1.48 -15.29 9.74
C ASN A 66 1.72 -13.78 9.66
N ILE A 67 1.04 -13.07 8.76
CA ILE A 67 1.11 -11.61 8.69
C ILE A 67 0.49 -10.98 9.93
N ASN A 68 0.90 -9.75 10.26
CA ASN A 68 0.31 -9.03 11.40
C ASN A 68 -1.21 -8.89 11.22
N SER A 69 -1.94 -8.89 12.33
CA SER A 69 -3.40 -8.94 12.32
C SER A 69 -4.04 -7.70 11.72
N PHE A 70 -3.36 -6.55 11.71
CA PHE A 70 -3.90 -5.32 11.13
C PHE A 70 -3.94 -5.42 9.60
N VAL A 71 -2.85 -5.89 8.98
CA VAL A 71 -2.83 -6.25 7.55
C VAL A 71 -3.88 -7.32 7.23
N GLY A 72 -4.02 -8.32 8.10
CA GLY A 72 -5.05 -9.34 7.98
C GLY A 72 -6.47 -8.75 7.92
N ALA A 73 -6.78 -7.81 8.82
CA ALA A 73 -8.06 -7.11 8.83
C ALA A 73 -8.27 -6.24 7.58
N VAL A 74 -7.25 -5.49 7.14
CA VAL A 74 -7.30 -4.69 5.91
C VAL A 74 -7.54 -5.57 4.68
N SER A 75 -6.88 -6.72 4.61
CA SER A 75 -7.06 -7.70 3.54
C SER A 75 -8.49 -8.26 3.50
N LEU A 76 -9.04 -8.64 4.66
CA LEU A 76 -10.41 -9.15 4.76
C LEU A 76 -11.45 -8.08 4.44
N ALA A 77 -11.21 -6.81 4.79
CA ALA A 77 -12.09 -5.71 4.40
C ALA A 77 -12.19 -5.57 2.86
N GLY A 78 -11.12 -5.91 2.14
CA GLY A 78 -11.12 -5.96 0.67
C GLY A 78 -11.92 -7.11 0.05
N VAL A 79 -12.45 -8.03 0.86
CA VAL A 79 -13.33 -9.13 0.40
C VAL A 79 -14.81 -8.70 0.45
N GLU A 80 -15.13 -7.63 1.17
CA GLU A 80 -16.50 -7.14 1.32
C GLU A 80 -17.08 -6.64 -0.02
N SER A 81 -18.40 -6.75 -0.18
CA SER A 81 -19.12 -6.12 -1.27
C SER A 81 -19.15 -4.59 -1.13
N GLY A 82 -19.38 -3.88 -2.23
CA GLY A 82 -19.54 -2.41 -2.20
C GLY A 82 -18.25 -1.62 -2.45
N LEU A 83 -17.17 -2.32 -2.81
CA LEU A 83 -15.97 -1.69 -3.37
C LEU A 83 -16.32 -0.94 -4.66
N TRP A 84 -15.62 0.17 -4.88
CA TRP A 84 -15.82 1.06 -6.00
C TRP A 84 -14.52 1.29 -6.77
N SER A 85 -14.64 1.82 -7.98
CA SER A 85 -13.50 2.24 -8.78
C SER A 85 -13.80 3.59 -9.42
N VAL A 86 -12.74 4.34 -9.73
CA VAL A 86 -12.89 5.62 -10.44
C VAL A 86 -13.34 5.35 -11.86
N LYS A 87 -14.34 6.08 -12.35
CA LYS A 87 -14.74 6.04 -13.77
C LYS A 87 -13.53 6.34 -14.66
N GLY A 88 -13.25 5.48 -15.64
CA GLY A 88 -12.03 5.54 -16.47
C GLY A 88 -10.78 4.87 -15.85
N GLY A 89 -10.91 4.34 -14.63
CA GLY A 89 -9.94 3.50 -13.92
C GLY A 89 -9.13 4.22 -12.85
N ASN A 90 -8.72 3.47 -11.82
CA ASN A 90 -7.98 4.00 -10.66
C ASN A 90 -6.62 4.63 -11.02
N LYS A 91 -6.08 4.38 -12.22
CA LYS A 91 -4.89 5.08 -12.75
C LYS A 91 -5.05 6.61 -12.76
N LEU A 92 -6.29 7.11 -12.80
CA LEU A 92 -6.60 8.54 -12.84
C LEU A 92 -6.46 9.22 -11.46
N VAL A 93 -6.41 8.47 -10.36
CA VAL A 93 -6.32 9.04 -9.00
C VAL A 93 -5.09 9.94 -8.87
N CYS A 94 -3.90 9.41 -9.17
CA CYS A 94 -2.66 10.16 -9.00
C CYS A 94 -2.57 11.38 -9.93
N SER A 95 -2.97 11.24 -11.19
CA SER A 95 -2.96 12.37 -12.14
C SER A 95 -3.99 13.45 -11.76
N GLY A 96 -5.16 13.04 -11.27
CA GLY A 96 -6.19 13.95 -10.78
C GLY A 96 -5.74 14.73 -9.55
N LEU A 97 -5.07 14.06 -8.61
CA LEU A 97 -4.49 14.70 -7.42
C LEU A 97 -3.39 15.71 -7.78
N LEU A 98 -2.47 15.35 -8.68
CA LEU A 98 -1.42 16.27 -9.15
C LEU A 98 -2.03 17.52 -9.81
N TYR A 99 -3.03 17.34 -10.66
CA TYR A 99 -3.75 18.45 -11.29
C TYR A 99 -4.46 19.33 -10.25
N SER A 100 -5.20 18.73 -9.32
CA SER A 100 -5.94 19.46 -8.28
C SER A 100 -5.02 20.23 -7.34
N ALA A 101 -3.86 19.66 -7.00
CA ALA A 101 -2.85 20.29 -6.16
C ALA A 101 -2.11 21.43 -6.87
N LYS A 102 -2.28 21.57 -8.21
CA LYS A 102 -1.47 22.46 -9.05
C LYS A 102 0.03 22.23 -8.84
N ALA A 103 0.40 20.96 -8.67
CA ALA A 103 1.77 20.58 -8.34
C ALA A 103 2.68 20.65 -9.57
N ASP A 104 3.88 21.18 -9.39
CA ASP A 104 4.94 21.11 -10.39
C ASP A 104 5.56 19.72 -10.39
N PHE A 105 5.21 18.91 -11.40
CA PHE A 105 5.72 17.56 -11.53
C PHE A 105 7.05 17.54 -12.28
N ILE A 106 8.12 17.20 -11.57
CA ILE A 106 9.47 17.03 -12.14
C ILE A 106 9.73 15.53 -12.36
N PRO A 107 9.82 15.04 -13.62
CA PRO A 107 10.11 13.64 -13.91
C PRO A 107 11.60 13.34 -13.65
N ALA A 108 11.94 13.06 -12.39
CA ALA A 108 13.30 12.83 -11.95
C ALA A 108 13.38 11.80 -10.81
N THR A 109 14.58 11.23 -10.63
CA THR A 109 14.88 10.31 -9.52
C THR A 109 15.72 11.03 -8.48
N VAL A 110 15.22 11.16 -7.25
CA VAL A 110 15.98 11.73 -6.13
C VAL A 110 17.16 10.84 -5.78
N VAL A 111 18.35 11.43 -5.66
CA VAL A 111 19.62 10.73 -5.37
C VAL A 111 20.11 11.06 -3.97
N SER A 112 20.00 12.32 -3.54
CA SER A 112 20.39 12.69 -2.18
C SER A 112 19.59 13.84 -1.60
N ILE A 113 19.47 13.82 -0.27
CA ILE A 113 18.89 14.87 0.54
C ILE A 113 19.98 15.36 1.50
N GLU A 114 20.17 16.66 1.61
CA GLU A 114 21.15 17.27 2.50
C GLU A 114 20.53 18.48 3.23
N PRO A 115 20.61 18.55 4.56
CA PRO A 115 20.19 19.75 5.29
C PRO A 115 21.21 20.87 5.06
N LYS A 116 20.71 22.08 4.88
CA LYS A 116 21.49 23.31 4.74
C LYS A 116 20.96 24.36 5.70
N SER A 117 21.85 25.27 6.11
CA SER A 117 21.49 26.43 6.91
C SER A 117 22.04 27.69 6.28
N ARG A 118 21.25 28.78 6.32
CA ARG A 118 21.69 30.12 5.94
C ARG A 118 21.60 31.02 7.19
N PRO A 119 22.68 31.73 7.55
CA PRO A 119 22.64 32.70 8.63
C PRO A 119 21.57 33.77 8.39
N ARG A 120 20.88 34.19 9.44
CA ARG A 120 19.99 35.35 9.44
C ARG A 120 20.60 36.45 10.29
N SER A 121 20.36 37.71 9.91
CA SER A 121 20.85 38.90 10.63
C SER A 121 20.25 39.04 12.04
N SER A 122 19.06 38.46 12.28
CA SER A 122 18.43 38.34 13.58
C SER A 122 17.62 37.04 13.67
N GLY A 123 17.73 36.33 14.79
CA GLY A 123 17.02 35.08 15.06
C GLY A 123 17.76 33.82 14.61
N ASP A 124 17.06 32.69 14.62
CA ASP A 124 17.63 31.39 14.28
C ASP A 124 18.01 31.29 12.79
N PRO A 125 19.06 30.51 12.45
CA PRO A 125 19.42 30.25 11.05
C PRO A 125 18.24 29.67 10.27
N LEU A 126 18.07 30.13 9.02
CA LEU A 126 17.08 29.52 8.14
C LEU A 126 17.56 28.13 7.73
N LYS A 127 16.81 27.10 8.11
CA LYS A 127 17.06 25.71 7.72
C LYS A 127 16.25 25.36 6.48
N PHE A 128 16.87 24.68 5.53
CA PHE A 128 16.26 24.19 4.30
C PHE A 128 17.01 22.94 3.83
N TYR A 129 16.50 22.30 2.78
CA TYR A 129 17.09 21.09 2.21
C TYR A 129 17.56 21.33 0.80
N HIS A 130 18.75 20.84 0.46
CA HIS A 130 19.16 20.68 -0.93
C HIS A 130 18.85 19.25 -1.39
N ILE A 131 18.09 19.15 -2.47
CA ILE A 131 17.67 17.88 -3.07
C ILE A 131 18.40 17.73 -4.39
N THR A 132 19.21 16.69 -4.49
CA THR A 132 19.88 16.32 -5.74
C THR A 132 19.07 15.21 -6.41
N TYR A 133 18.75 15.38 -7.68
CA TYR A 133 17.97 14.43 -8.46
C TYR A 133 18.50 14.30 -9.88
N ASN A 134 18.30 13.12 -10.48
CA ASN A 134 18.72 12.81 -11.82
C ASN A 134 17.55 12.96 -12.80
N THR A 135 17.76 13.75 -13.85
CA THR A 135 16.82 13.96 -14.96
C THR A 135 17.33 13.29 -16.23
N SER A 136 16.55 13.32 -17.32
CA SER A 136 17.03 12.93 -18.64
C SER A 136 18.22 13.76 -19.15
N SER A 137 18.40 14.97 -18.62
CA SER A 137 19.49 15.90 -18.98
C SER A 137 20.70 15.78 -18.05
N GLY A 138 20.65 14.91 -17.05
CA GLY A 138 21.72 14.68 -16.08
C GLY A 138 21.35 15.11 -14.65
N LEU A 139 22.37 15.10 -13.80
CA LEU A 139 22.24 15.39 -12.37
C LEU A 139 22.07 16.89 -12.13
N THR A 140 21.06 17.26 -11.35
CA THR A 140 20.79 18.63 -10.93
C THR A 140 20.24 18.64 -9.50
N GLY A 141 19.87 19.80 -8.97
CA GLY A 141 19.24 19.90 -7.67
C GLY A 141 18.61 21.25 -7.40
N ASP A 142 17.77 21.29 -6.37
CA ASP A 142 17.06 22.50 -5.94
C ASP A 142 16.92 22.53 -4.41
N THR A 143 16.40 23.63 -3.87
CA THR A 143 16.23 23.84 -2.43
C THR A 143 14.77 23.93 -1.99
N TYR A 144 14.45 23.32 -0.86
CA TYR A 144 13.08 23.24 -0.33
C TYR A 144 13.06 23.49 1.19
N ASP A 145 12.04 24.19 1.68
CA ASP A 145 11.84 24.42 3.12
C ASP A 145 11.36 23.16 3.86
N MET A 146 10.58 22.32 3.17
CA MET A 146 10.06 21.06 3.67
C MET A 146 10.26 19.95 2.66
N VAL A 147 10.47 18.73 3.16
CA VAL A 147 10.62 17.54 2.32
C VAL A 147 9.73 16.44 2.87
N VAL A 148 8.88 15.89 1.99
CA VAL A 148 8.04 14.75 2.32
C VAL A 148 8.43 13.57 1.44
N ILE A 149 8.80 12.47 2.07
CA ILE A 149 9.20 11.24 1.41
C ILE A 149 8.02 10.28 1.35
N ALA A 150 7.52 10.07 0.13
CA ALA A 150 6.50 9.07 -0.19
C ALA A 150 7.07 7.78 -0.80
N ALA A 151 8.37 7.75 -1.09
CA ALA A 151 9.03 6.54 -1.58
C ALA A 151 9.46 5.62 -0.42
N PRO A 152 9.36 4.30 -0.56
CA PRO A 152 9.84 3.38 0.47
C PRO A 152 11.36 3.46 0.66
N LEU A 153 11.80 3.76 1.88
CA LEU A 153 13.20 4.11 2.21
C LEU A 153 14.20 2.94 2.31
N GLY A 154 13.98 1.84 1.62
CA GLY A 154 14.97 0.77 1.52
C GLY A 154 16.09 1.10 0.50
N ARG A 155 17.34 0.70 0.76
CA ARG A 155 18.45 0.84 -0.22
C ARG A 155 18.13 0.19 -1.58
N LYS A 156 17.42 -0.95 -1.58
CA LYS A 156 16.97 -1.64 -2.79
C LYS A 156 15.74 -1.00 -3.46
N MET A 157 15.18 0.04 -2.84
CA MET A 157 13.96 0.74 -3.27
C MET A 157 14.30 2.15 -3.74
N ALA A 158 14.14 3.16 -2.88
CA ALA A 158 14.38 4.56 -3.25
C ALA A 158 15.86 4.91 -3.45
N ASN A 159 16.78 4.19 -2.79
CA ASN A 159 18.23 4.40 -2.87
C ASN A 159 18.66 5.88 -2.69
N ILE A 160 18.00 6.60 -1.77
CA ILE A 160 18.30 8.01 -1.46
C ILE A 160 19.43 8.07 -0.43
N THR A 161 20.44 8.89 -0.70
CA THR A 161 21.54 9.14 0.24
C THR A 161 21.22 10.35 1.12
N PHE A 162 21.16 10.16 2.43
CA PHE A 162 21.04 11.24 3.43
C PHE A 162 22.43 11.73 3.81
N LYS A 163 22.77 12.96 3.41
CA LYS A 163 24.10 13.56 3.62
C LYS A 163 24.07 14.52 4.80
N ASN A 164 25.12 14.52 5.62
CA ASN A 164 25.35 15.54 6.65
C ASN A 164 24.20 15.72 7.66
N PHE A 165 23.49 14.63 7.98
CA PHE A 165 22.51 14.60 9.07
C PHE A 165 23.18 14.27 10.40
N ASP A 166 22.81 14.97 11.45
CA ASP A 166 23.22 14.70 12.83
C ASP A 166 21.99 14.74 13.76
N PRO A 167 21.57 13.61 14.35
CA PRO A 167 22.10 12.27 14.10
C PRO A 167 21.80 11.77 12.66
N PRO A 168 22.55 10.77 12.15
CA PRO A 168 22.25 10.17 10.85
C PRO A 168 20.82 9.61 10.77
N ILE A 169 20.18 9.75 9.61
CA ILE A 169 18.87 9.13 9.37
C ILE A 169 19.02 7.60 9.42
N PRO A 170 18.23 6.89 10.25
CA PRO A 170 18.37 5.46 10.38
C PRO A 170 17.96 4.73 9.10
N GLU A 171 18.54 3.55 8.89
CA GLU A 171 18.07 2.67 7.82
C GLU A 171 16.80 1.94 8.23
N PHE A 172 15.86 1.84 7.29
CA PHE A 172 14.61 1.13 7.48
C PHE A 172 14.63 -0.16 6.65
N PRO A 173 14.94 -1.32 7.25
CA PRO A 173 14.87 -2.59 6.55
C PRO A 173 13.41 -2.89 6.20
N ASN A 174 13.04 -2.58 4.96
CA ASN A 174 11.72 -2.83 4.43
C ASN A 174 11.87 -3.86 3.30
N PRO A 175 11.95 -5.17 3.59
CA PRO A 175 11.78 -6.17 2.56
C PRO A 175 10.39 -5.97 1.95
N TYR A 176 10.31 -5.84 0.64
CA TYR A 176 9.04 -5.79 -0.10
C TYR A 176 8.84 -7.14 -0.78
N HIS A 177 7.60 -7.58 -0.79
CA HIS A 177 7.16 -8.69 -1.61
C HIS A 177 7.14 -8.29 -3.08
N GLN A 178 7.79 -9.11 -3.87
CA GLN A 178 7.61 -9.11 -5.30
C GLN A 178 6.28 -9.74 -5.64
N THR A 179 5.61 -9.17 -6.63
CA THR A 179 4.48 -9.82 -7.28
C THR A 179 4.60 -9.62 -8.78
N ILE A 180 4.11 -10.58 -9.53
CA ILE A 180 3.96 -10.45 -10.97
C ILE A 180 2.47 -10.50 -11.27
N THR A 181 2.01 -9.44 -11.93
CA THR A 181 0.67 -9.40 -12.49
C THR A 181 0.77 -9.81 -13.94
N THR A 182 0.20 -10.96 -14.29
CA THR A 182 0.10 -11.40 -15.69
C THR A 182 -1.35 -11.27 -16.15
N LEU A 183 -1.55 -10.52 -17.23
CA LEU A 183 -2.82 -10.37 -17.93
C LEU A 183 -2.80 -11.25 -19.18
N VAL A 184 -3.80 -12.12 -19.31
CA VAL A 184 -3.94 -13.05 -20.43
C VAL A 184 -5.31 -12.87 -21.06
N HIS A 185 -5.37 -12.54 -22.35
CA HIS A 185 -6.59 -12.63 -23.13
C HIS A 185 -6.67 -14.05 -23.69
N GLY A 186 -7.55 -14.89 -23.15
CA GLY A 186 -7.59 -16.30 -23.51
C GLY A 186 -8.62 -17.15 -22.79
N ARG A 187 -8.63 -18.45 -23.13
CA ARG A 187 -9.51 -19.47 -22.58
C ARG A 187 -8.73 -20.37 -21.62
N LEU A 188 -9.25 -20.52 -20.41
CA LEU A 188 -8.68 -21.44 -19.43
C LEU A 188 -8.78 -22.89 -19.87
N ASN A 189 -7.77 -23.67 -19.52
CA ASN A 189 -7.81 -25.12 -19.60
C ASN A 189 -8.63 -25.66 -18.42
N SER A 190 -9.93 -25.88 -18.62
CA SER A 190 -10.85 -26.34 -17.58
C SER A 190 -10.43 -27.69 -16.95
N SER A 191 -9.79 -28.56 -17.74
CA SER A 191 -9.33 -29.87 -17.27
C SER A 191 -8.21 -29.76 -16.23
N PHE A 192 -7.38 -28.71 -16.28
CA PHE A 192 -6.40 -28.42 -15.23
C PHE A 192 -7.06 -28.18 -13.86
N PHE A 193 -8.28 -27.64 -13.87
CA PHE A 193 -9.08 -27.39 -12.67
C PHE A 193 -10.03 -28.54 -12.32
N GLY A 194 -9.89 -29.70 -12.98
CA GLY A 194 -10.70 -30.89 -12.70
C GLY A 194 -12.03 -30.95 -13.45
N TYR A 195 -12.31 -30.03 -14.38
CA TYR A 195 -13.53 -30.01 -15.18
C TYR A 195 -13.30 -30.66 -16.55
N GLN A 196 -13.90 -31.84 -16.75
CA GLN A 196 -13.80 -32.59 -18.01
C GLN A 196 -14.58 -31.91 -19.14
N ASP A 197 -15.76 -31.38 -18.85
CA ASP A 197 -16.55 -30.59 -19.79
C ASP A 197 -16.29 -29.09 -19.58
N PRO A 198 -15.65 -28.38 -20.54
CA PRO A 198 -15.43 -26.94 -20.45
C PRO A 198 -16.71 -26.12 -20.24
N SER A 199 -17.88 -26.63 -20.68
CA SER A 199 -19.15 -25.93 -20.53
C SER A 199 -19.61 -25.85 -19.07
N SER A 200 -19.12 -26.74 -18.21
CA SER A 200 -19.42 -26.75 -16.77
C SER A 200 -18.51 -25.84 -15.93
N PHE A 201 -17.50 -25.22 -16.54
CA PHE A 201 -16.58 -24.32 -15.86
C PHE A 201 -17.15 -22.89 -15.80
N HIS A 202 -17.60 -22.47 -14.62
CA HIS A 202 -18.24 -21.17 -14.40
C HIS A 202 -17.49 -20.27 -13.39
N LEU A 203 -16.28 -20.65 -12.99
CA LEU A 203 -15.52 -19.89 -12.00
C LEU A 203 -14.97 -18.61 -12.61
N GLY A 204 -15.36 -17.45 -12.05
CA GLY A 204 -14.79 -16.15 -12.41
C GLY A 204 -13.50 -15.81 -11.66
N ALA A 205 -13.20 -16.54 -10.59
CA ALA A 205 -12.01 -16.37 -9.77
C ALA A 205 -11.61 -17.69 -9.10
N ILE A 206 -10.31 -17.87 -8.92
CA ILE A 206 -9.67 -19.00 -8.26
C ILE A 206 -8.59 -18.44 -7.34
N PHE A 207 -8.70 -18.73 -6.05
CA PHE A 207 -7.74 -18.34 -5.03
C PHE A 207 -7.06 -19.57 -4.47
N THR A 208 -5.79 -19.45 -4.11
CA THR A 208 -5.00 -20.59 -3.61
C THR A 208 -4.87 -20.55 -2.11
N THR A 209 -4.82 -21.73 -1.48
CA THR A 209 -4.36 -21.88 -0.10
C THR A 209 -2.84 -21.87 -0.05
N GLU A 210 -2.27 -21.82 1.15
CA GLU A 210 -0.82 -21.92 1.33
C GLU A 210 -0.32 -23.30 0.90
N ASN A 211 0.42 -23.34 -0.20
CA ASN A 211 1.07 -24.54 -0.71
C ASN A 211 2.28 -24.13 -1.56
N PRO A 212 3.51 -24.47 -1.15
CA PRO A 212 4.74 -24.05 -1.84
C PRO A 212 4.90 -24.68 -3.25
N LYS A 213 4.08 -25.68 -3.60
CA LYS A 213 4.09 -26.29 -4.93
C LYS A 213 3.26 -25.52 -5.95
N LEU A 214 2.46 -24.54 -5.51
CA LEU A 214 1.63 -23.74 -6.40
C LEU A 214 2.45 -22.59 -6.99
N PHE A 215 2.35 -22.41 -8.31
CA PHE A 215 3.05 -21.36 -9.04
C PHE A 215 2.22 -20.07 -9.21
N ILE A 216 1.00 -20.04 -8.66
CA ILE A 216 0.12 -18.86 -8.64
C ILE A 216 -0.47 -18.63 -7.23
N ASN A 217 -0.70 -17.35 -6.92
CA ASN A 217 -1.45 -16.92 -5.74
C ASN A 217 -2.94 -16.82 -6.04
N SER A 218 -3.29 -16.33 -7.23
CA SER A 218 -4.68 -16.22 -7.67
C SER A 218 -4.81 -16.05 -9.17
N LEU A 219 -6.02 -16.30 -9.66
CA LEU A 219 -6.43 -16.11 -11.03
C LEU A 219 -7.87 -15.59 -11.04
N GLY A 220 -8.19 -14.55 -11.82
CA GLY A 220 -9.55 -14.05 -11.92
C GLY A 220 -9.83 -13.21 -13.15
N VAL A 221 -11.08 -13.20 -13.59
CA VAL A 221 -11.53 -12.39 -14.73
C VAL A 221 -11.45 -10.92 -14.38
N VAL A 222 -10.96 -10.10 -15.30
CA VAL A 222 -10.98 -8.65 -15.23
C VAL A 222 -11.99 -8.10 -16.23
N SER A 223 -12.90 -7.27 -15.74
CA SER A 223 -13.86 -6.55 -16.58
C SER A 223 -13.43 -5.10 -16.78
N PRO A 224 -13.79 -4.47 -17.92
CA PRO A 224 -13.62 -3.04 -18.10
C PRO A 224 -14.30 -2.25 -16.98
N VAL A 225 -13.65 -1.19 -16.51
CA VAL A 225 -14.17 -0.33 -15.43
C VAL A 225 -15.49 0.34 -15.80
N GLU A 226 -15.72 0.58 -17.09
CA GLU A 226 -16.94 1.22 -17.61
C GLU A 226 -18.01 0.22 -18.05
N ALA A 227 -17.81 -1.08 -17.85
CA ALA A 227 -18.81 -2.08 -18.20
C ALA A 227 -20.08 -1.85 -17.35
N THR A 228 -21.14 -1.38 -18.01
CA THR A 228 -22.44 -1.11 -17.39
C THR A 228 -23.22 -2.37 -17.06
N THR A 229 -22.86 -3.48 -17.71
CA THR A 229 -23.41 -4.80 -17.40
C THR A 229 -22.42 -5.55 -16.51
N LYS A 230 -22.87 -5.90 -15.29
CA LYS A 230 -22.29 -7.00 -14.51
C LYS A 230 -22.61 -8.33 -15.21
N GLU A 231 -22.27 -8.44 -16.48
CA GLU A 231 -22.31 -9.72 -17.17
C GLU A 231 -21.34 -10.64 -16.43
N GLY A 232 -21.88 -11.71 -15.87
CA GLY A 232 -21.11 -12.67 -15.09
C GLY A 232 -19.96 -13.25 -15.91
N PRO A 233 -19.00 -13.93 -15.25
CA PRO A 233 -17.94 -14.65 -15.95
C PRO A 233 -18.56 -15.60 -17.00
N GLY A 234 -18.38 -15.28 -18.29
CA GLY A 234 -18.90 -16.08 -19.40
C GLY A 234 -19.48 -15.32 -20.61
N ALA A 235 -19.69 -14.00 -20.53
CA ALA A 235 -20.29 -13.27 -21.66
C ALA A 235 -19.37 -13.08 -22.88
N SER A 236 -18.04 -13.10 -22.66
CA SER A 236 -17.06 -13.16 -23.75
C SER A 236 -16.51 -14.58 -23.89
N PRO A 237 -16.43 -15.14 -25.11
CA PRO A 237 -15.81 -16.43 -25.36
C PRO A 237 -14.30 -16.47 -25.08
N SER A 238 -13.67 -15.29 -24.87
CA SER A 238 -12.29 -15.09 -24.44
C SER A 238 -12.21 -13.86 -23.52
N PRO A 239 -12.29 -14.02 -22.18
CA PRO A 239 -12.13 -12.92 -21.25
C PRO A 239 -10.65 -12.59 -21.01
N VAL A 240 -10.39 -11.46 -20.36
CA VAL A 240 -9.06 -11.12 -19.84
C VAL A 240 -8.93 -11.66 -18.41
N TRP A 241 -7.93 -12.50 -18.19
CA TRP A 241 -7.60 -13.06 -16.89
C TRP A 241 -6.41 -12.32 -16.29
N LYS A 242 -6.50 -12.00 -15.00
CA LYS A 242 -5.39 -11.54 -14.17
C LYS A 242 -4.91 -12.68 -13.29
N ILE A 243 -3.61 -12.94 -13.36
CA ILE A 243 -2.92 -13.88 -12.49
C ILE A 243 -1.95 -13.11 -11.61
N PHE A 244 -1.93 -13.42 -10.32
CA PHE A 244 -0.86 -13.03 -9.41
C PHE A 244 0.04 -14.23 -9.13
N SER A 245 1.35 -14.05 -9.31
CA SER A 245 2.40 -15.04 -9.00
C SER A 245 3.61 -14.36 -8.37
N GLU A 246 4.47 -15.15 -7.74
CA GLU A 246 5.74 -14.67 -7.17
C GLU A 246 6.79 -14.43 -8.27
N GLU A 247 6.83 -15.34 -9.25
CA GLU A 247 7.75 -15.34 -10.39
C GLU A 247 7.02 -15.28 -11.73
N GLU A 248 7.77 -15.04 -12.82
CA GLU A 248 7.18 -14.94 -14.16
C GLU A 248 6.68 -16.33 -14.60
N LEU A 249 5.47 -16.37 -15.13
CA LEU A 249 4.90 -17.63 -15.61
C LEU A 249 5.66 -18.14 -16.83
N SER A 250 6.17 -19.37 -16.73
CA SER A 250 6.80 -20.04 -17.87
C SER A 250 5.76 -20.35 -18.96
N LYS A 251 6.22 -20.63 -20.19
CA LYS A 251 5.33 -21.04 -21.28
C LYS A 251 4.57 -22.32 -20.94
N GLU A 252 5.22 -23.25 -20.24
CA GLU A 252 4.63 -24.50 -19.76
C GLU A 252 3.53 -24.22 -18.74
N GLN A 253 3.77 -23.32 -17.77
CA GLN A 253 2.77 -22.91 -16.79
C GLN A 253 1.57 -22.19 -17.44
N LEU A 254 1.82 -21.34 -18.44
CA LEU A 254 0.76 -20.70 -19.22
C LEU A 254 -0.06 -21.74 -19.99
N ASN A 255 0.59 -22.72 -20.64
CA ASN A 255 -0.10 -23.81 -21.35
C ASN A 255 -0.84 -24.77 -20.41
N LEU A 256 -0.43 -24.88 -19.15
CA LEU A 256 -1.20 -25.59 -18.13
C LEU A 256 -2.49 -24.85 -17.80
N LEU A 257 -2.41 -23.53 -17.61
CA LEU A 257 -3.55 -22.70 -17.22
C LEU A 257 -4.53 -22.41 -18.38
N PHE A 258 -4.03 -22.30 -19.61
CA PHE A 258 -4.79 -21.85 -20.77
C PHE A 258 -4.76 -22.87 -21.91
N SER A 259 -5.93 -23.21 -22.45
CA SER A 259 -6.04 -24.01 -23.67
C SER A 259 -5.66 -23.21 -24.92
N SER A 260 -5.90 -21.90 -24.88
CA SER A 260 -5.54 -20.94 -25.93
C SER A 260 -5.49 -19.52 -25.36
N TYR A 261 -4.63 -18.68 -25.92
CA TYR A 261 -4.56 -17.26 -25.59
C TYR A 261 -4.04 -16.45 -26.78
N ASP A 262 -4.53 -15.22 -26.92
CA ASP A 262 -4.15 -14.32 -28.02
C ASP A 262 -3.02 -13.38 -27.59
N SER A 263 -2.99 -12.99 -26.31
CA SER A 263 -1.96 -12.08 -25.80
C SER A 263 -1.69 -12.28 -24.31
N VAL A 264 -0.43 -12.01 -23.93
CA VAL A 264 0.06 -12.05 -22.55
C VAL A 264 0.81 -10.75 -22.28
N LYS A 265 0.50 -10.10 -21.16
CA LYS A 265 1.22 -8.92 -20.65
C LYS A 265 1.53 -9.12 -19.18
N SER A 266 2.81 -9.07 -18.83
CA SER A 266 3.25 -9.20 -17.44
C SER A 266 3.84 -7.89 -16.93
N LYS A 267 3.60 -7.60 -15.65
CA LYS A 267 4.23 -6.51 -14.93
C LYS A 267 4.77 -7.02 -13.60
N LYS A 268 6.08 -6.91 -13.43
CA LYS A 268 6.77 -7.09 -12.16
C LYS A 268 6.73 -5.79 -11.37
N TRP A 269 6.41 -5.90 -10.08
CA TRP A 269 6.48 -4.79 -9.13
C TRP A 269 6.68 -5.28 -7.70
N LEU A 270 7.22 -4.40 -6.87
CA LEU A 270 7.32 -4.60 -5.42
C LEU A 270 6.05 -4.01 -4.81
N ALA A 271 5.15 -4.88 -4.37
CA ALA A 271 3.74 -4.52 -4.15
C ALA A 271 3.47 -4.00 -2.73
N TYR A 272 4.10 -4.62 -1.73
CA TYR A 272 3.88 -4.30 -0.32
C TYR A 272 5.04 -4.82 0.54
N PRO A 273 5.26 -4.31 1.76
CA PRO A 273 6.20 -4.87 2.71
C PRO A 273 5.98 -6.37 3.00
N HIS A 274 7.05 -7.07 3.33
CA HIS A 274 6.98 -8.39 3.94
C HIS A 274 6.70 -8.21 5.43
N TYR A 275 5.55 -8.74 5.86
CA TYR A 275 5.05 -8.59 7.22
C TYR A 275 5.39 -9.81 8.09
N VAL A 276 6.00 -9.57 9.24
CA VAL A 276 6.28 -10.56 10.29
C VAL A 276 6.11 -9.85 11.63
N PRO A 277 5.03 -10.14 12.39
CA PRO A 277 4.88 -9.57 13.73
C PRO A 277 5.98 -10.06 14.68
N PRO A 278 6.43 -9.24 15.65
CA PRO A 278 5.94 -7.89 15.92
C PRO A 278 6.47 -6.85 14.92
N GLU A 279 5.58 -5.96 14.48
CA GLU A 279 5.92 -4.87 13.57
C GLU A 279 6.25 -3.59 14.33
N LYS A 280 7.31 -2.91 13.89
CA LYS A 280 7.63 -1.54 14.32
C LYS A 280 7.56 -0.62 13.12
N CYS A 281 6.71 0.40 13.20
CA CYS A 281 6.58 1.36 12.12
C CYS A 281 7.77 2.34 12.14
N PRO A 282 8.31 2.73 10.97
CA PRO A 282 9.26 3.83 10.88
C PRO A 282 8.67 5.12 11.45
N PRO A 283 9.49 6.06 11.96
CA PRO A 283 9.00 7.35 12.42
C PRO A 283 8.46 8.18 11.24
N ILE A 284 7.41 8.95 11.51
CA ILE A 284 6.85 9.90 10.54
C ILE A 284 7.78 11.10 10.38
N VAL A 285 8.35 11.60 11.49
CA VAL A 285 9.29 12.73 11.48
C VAL A 285 10.72 12.18 11.49
N LEU A 286 11.46 12.41 10.39
CA LEU A 286 12.87 11.98 10.28
C LEU A 286 13.84 13.07 10.75
N HIS A 287 13.50 14.32 10.47
CA HIS A 287 14.22 15.51 10.90
C HIS A 287 13.23 16.68 10.91
N ASP A 288 13.63 17.84 11.46
CA ASP A 288 12.83 19.06 11.39
C ASP A 288 12.48 19.42 9.93
N HIS A 289 11.18 19.48 9.62
CA HIS A 289 10.64 19.66 8.26
C HIS A 289 10.96 18.54 7.24
N LEU A 290 11.40 17.36 7.70
CA LEU A 290 11.58 16.16 6.87
C LEU A 290 10.70 15.03 7.38
N TYR A 291 9.74 14.60 6.55
CA TYR A 291 8.72 13.62 6.91
C TYR A 291 8.81 12.37 6.03
N TYR A 292 8.52 11.21 6.61
CA TYR A 292 8.42 9.92 5.93
C TYR A 292 7.01 9.36 6.06
N LEU A 293 6.16 9.63 5.07
CA LEU A 293 4.76 9.19 5.10
C LEU A 293 4.64 7.70 4.77
N ASN A 294 5.51 7.17 3.90
CA ASN A 294 5.42 5.78 3.45
C ASN A 294 5.77 4.76 4.53
N GLY A 295 6.23 5.21 5.70
CA GLY A 295 6.41 4.36 6.88
C GLY A 295 5.13 3.64 7.30
N LEU A 296 3.95 4.23 7.05
CA LEU A 296 2.66 3.64 7.42
C LEU A 296 2.36 2.34 6.66
N GLU A 297 3.00 2.09 5.52
CA GLU A 297 2.84 0.81 4.80
C GLU A 297 3.30 -0.40 5.63
N ARG A 298 4.18 -0.19 6.63
CA ARG A 298 4.56 -1.24 7.60
C ARG A 298 3.42 -1.66 8.52
N ALA A 299 2.45 -0.77 8.74
CA ALA A 299 1.21 -1.13 9.42
C ALA A 299 0.27 -1.87 8.46
N ALA A 300 -0.01 -1.29 7.30
CA ALA A 300 -0.69 -1.94 6.18
C ALA A 300 -0.52 -1.12 4.90
N SER A 301 -0.19 -1.80 3.80
CA SER A 301 -0.13 -1.18 2.47
C SER A 301 -1.51 -1.27 1.81
N ALA A 302 -2.11 -0.11 1.56
CA ALA A 302 -3.36 0.06 0.81
C ALA A 302 -3.47 1.53 0.38
N MET A 303 -4.17 1.81 -0.73
CA MET A 303 -4.35 3.18 -1.21
C MET A 303 -4.96 4.10 -0.13
N GLU A 304 -5.89 3.57 0.66
CA GLU A 304 -6.52 4.32 1.75
C GLU A 304 -5.54 4.66 2.88
N MET A 305 -4.64 3.73 3.21
CA MET A 305 -3.60 3.98 4.19
C MET A 305 -2.63 5.07 3.69
N SER A 306 -2.28 5.06 2.41
CA SER A 306 -1.48 6.14 1.81
C SER A 306 -2.19 7.50 1.86
N ALA A 307 -3.51 7.54 1.63
CA ALA A 307 -4.29 8.77 1.73
C ALA A 307 -4.36 9.30 3.18
N ILE A 308 -4.59 8.41 4.15
CA ILE A 308 -4.58 8.73 5.57
C ILE A 308 -3.20 9.28 5.99
N ALA A 309 -2.11 8.62 5.59
CA ALA A 309 -0.74 9.07 5.87
C ALA A 309 -0.46 10.45 5.26
N ALA A 310 -0.83 10.65 4.00
CA ALA A 310 -0.61 11.90 3.29
C ALA A 310 -1.34 13.07 3.96
N LYS A 311 -2.64 12.89 4.30
CA LYS A 311 -3.43 13.91 5.00
C LYS A 311 -2.85 14.19 6.39
N ASN A 312 -2.42 13.15 7.11
CA ASN A 312 -1.77 13.31 8.41
C ASN A 312 -0.48 14.14 8.33
N VAL A 313 0.40 13.84 7.36
CA VAL A 313 1.67 14.58 7.20
C VAL A 313 1.45 16.01 6.75
N ALA A 314 0.48 16.27 5.86
CA ALA A 314 0.13 17.63 5.46
C ALA A 314 -0.30 18.49 6.65
N LEU A 315 -1.22 17.96 7.48
CA LEU A 315 -1.67 18.64 8.71
C LEU A 315 -0.53 18.78 9.73
N LEU A 316 0.25 17.72 9.95
CA LEU A 316 1.40 17.75 10.87
C LEU A 316 2.43 18.81 10.47
N ALA A 317 2.74 18.91 9.18
CA ALA A 317 3.67 19.90 8.65
C ALA A 317 3.13 21.32 8.81
N PHE A 318 1.85 21.54 8.48
CA PHE A 318 1.17 22.82 8.66
C PHE A 318 1.21 23.29 10.11
N HIS A 319 0.78 22.44 11.05
CA HIS A 319 0.74 22.78 12.47
C HIS A 319 2.11 23.05 13.06
N ARG A 320 3.12 22.25 12.70
CA ARG A 320 4.50 22.50 13.15
C ARG A 320 5.07 23.79 12.58
N TRP A 321 4.75 24.12 11.33
CA TRP A 321 5.19 25.37 10.70
C TRP A 321 4.59 26.62 11.36
N HIS A 322 3.33 26.53 11.80
CA HIS A 322 2.62 27.64 12.46
C HIS A 322 2.70 27.61 14.00
N GLY A 323 3.29 26.58 14.59
CA GLY A 323 3.40 26.43 16.04
C GLY A 323 2.11 26.01 16.76
N HIS A 324 1.14 25.41 16.04
CA HIS A 324 -0.14 24.94 16.59
C HIS A 324 0.02 23.54 17.21
N THR A 325 0.50 23.46 18.45
CA THR A 325 0.79 22.16 19.10
C THR A 325 -0.46 21.47 19.65
N ASP A 326 -1.52 22.23 19.89
CA ASP A 326 -2.82 21.85 20.41
C ASP A 326 -3.65 20.97 19.45
N HIS A 327 -3.30 20.96 18.16
CA HIS A 327 -3.86 20.03 17.17
C HIS A 327 -3.03 18.76 16.95
N LEU A 328 -1.94 18.58 17.70
CA LEU A 328 -1.05 17.43 17.56
C LEU A 328 -1.26 16.42 18.67
N ASP A 329 -1.26 15.14 18.30
CA ASP A 329 -1.25 13.99 19.21
C ASP A 329 -2.32 14.00 20.30
N GLN A 330 -3.48 14.58 20.00
CA GLN A 330 -4.56 14.65 20.97
C GLN A 330 -5.25 13.29 21.14
N GLU A 331 -5.29 12.82 22.39
CA GLU A 331 -5.94 11.58 22.78
C GLU A 331 -7.40 11.82 23.19
N ASP A 332 -8.23 10.78 23.08
CA ASP A 332 -9.61 10.72 23.59
C ASP A 332 -10.60 11.80 23.07
N LEU A 333 -10.23 12.53 22.03
CA LEU A 333 -11.10 13.52 21.39
C LEU A 333 -12.28 12.87 20.65
N HIS A 334 -12.22 11.56 20.35
CA HIS A 334 -13.29 10.87 19.63
C HIS A 334 -14.64 10.93 20.38
N GLU A 335 -14.64 10.82 21.72
CA GLU A 335 -15.89 10.96 22.49
C GLU A 335 -16.37 12.42 22.54
N LYS A 336 -15.45 13.40 22.58
CA LYS A 336 -15.78 14.84 22.50
C LYS A 336 -16.33 15.23 21.13
N LEU A 337 -15.72 14.73 20.05
CA LEU A 337 -16.15 14.94 18.67
C LEU A 337 -17.45 14.19 18.31
N LYS A 338 -17.89 13.22 19.13
CA LYS A 338 -19.22 12.62 19.00
C LYS A 338 -20.31 13.51 19.58
N THR A 339 -20.00 14.25 20.65
CA THR A 339 -20.96 15.10 21.37
C THR A 339 -21.13 16.49 20.77
N GLU A 340 -20.22 16.93 19.90
CA GLU A 340 -20.30 18.21 19.18
C GLU A 340 -21.12 18.15 17.86
N LEU A 341 -21.88 17.05 17.66
CA LEU A 341 -22.80 16.81 16.53
C LEU A 341 -24.18 16.37 17.06
#